data_AF-A0A7K7DQR4-F1
#
_entry.id   AF-A0A7K7DQR4-F1
#
_cell.length_a   1.000
_cell.length_b   1.000
_cell.length_c   1.000
_cell.angle_alpha   90.00
_cell.angle_beta   90.00
_cell.angle_gamma   90.00
#
_symmetry.space_group_name_H-M   'P 1'
#
loop_
_entity.id
_entity.type
_entity.pdbx_description
1 polymer ?
#
loop_
_entity_poly.entity_id
_entity_poly.type
_entity_poly.pdbx_seq_one_letter_code
_entity_poly.pdbx_strand_id
1 'polypeptide(L)'
;PPPPPPTPPAPPHSRPPPPPPIIGAEDEDFENDIEPTPEEEQSSPFQSLEQLRQHPLALAAFLQHCVLQFDSCPVLCYLHVDMLRRMNPKEGRKQFLEFCHLFLDKAGLLRVPIPHHVQFELERTRPELLPEDAQRRFLQDVQSHQEPEVQRQLQDFRSKRLMGMTPGEPELAELERSRARDPAGAANTERQLAERVLGRLEEMHLTISSDEEKSSQIFSAIVSYMKFLGLRTKGGDGKKPKSNFFRKKVSETPPQ
;
A
#
# COMPACT_ATOMS: atom_id res chain seq x y z
N PRO A 1 -9.64 -37.82 79.53
CA PRO A 1 -10.55 -37.38 78.44
C PRO A 1 -9.79 -36.39 77.55
N PRO A 2 -9.63 -36.65 76.25
CA PRO A 2 -8.87 -35.77 75.36
C PRO A 2 -9.63 -34.46 75.10
N PRO A 3 -8.93 -33.33 74.83
CA PRO A 3 -9.56 -32.07 74.46
C PRO A 3 -10.25 -32.17 73.10
N PRO A 4 -11.30 -31.37 72.84
CA PRO A 4 -11.99 -31.37 71.55
C PRO A 4 -11.09 -30.83 70.43
N PRO A 5 -11.29 -31.28 69.17
CA PRO A 5 -10.49 -30.86 68.04
C PRO A 5 -10.69 -29.37 67.71
N PRO A 6 -9.69 -28.69 67.12
CA PRO A 6 -9.82 -27.29 66.72
C PRO A 6 -10.81 -27.14 65.57
N THR A 7 -11.63 -26.08 65.64
CA THR A 7 -12.54 -25.67 64.56
C THR A 7 -11.76 -25.24 63.31
N PRO A 8 -12.26 -25.57 62.09
CA PRO A 8 -11.59 -25.19 60.85
C PRO A 8 -11.63 -23.67 60.63
N PRO A 9 -10.63 -23.09 59.94
CA PRO A 9 -10.61 -21.67 59.62
C PRO A 9 -11.73 -21.31 58.62
N ALA A 10 -12.36 -20.15 58.82
CA ALA A 10 -13.38 -19.62 57.93
C ALA A 10 -12.80 -19.37 56.51
N PRO A 11 -13.59 -19.59 55.45
CA PRO A 11 -13.13 -19.37 54.08
C PRO A 11 -12.83 -17.88 53.83
N PRO A 12 -11.85 -17.56 52.96
CA PRO A 12 -11.49 -16.18 52.66
C PRO A 12 -12.70 -15.45 52.06
N HIS A 13 -12.96 -14.24 52.56
CA HIS A 13 -14.02 -13.37 52.08
C HIS A 13 -14.04 -13.31 50.55
N SER A 14 -15.14 -13.77 49.98
CA SER A 14 -15.46 -13.64 48.57
C SER A 14 -15.34 -12.17 48.17
N ARG A 15 -14.42 -11.87 47.25
CA ARG A 15 -14.36 -10.59 46.54
C ARG A 15 -15.79 -10.27 46.06
N PRO A 16 -16.35 -9.09 46.37
CA PRO A 16 -17.69 -8.75 45.90
C PRO A 16 -17.73 -8.85 44.38
N PRO A 17 -18.84 -9.35 43.79
CA PRO A 17 -18.99 -9.39 42.34
C PRO A 17 -18.80 -7.98 41.77
N PRO A 18 -18.17 -7.84 40.59
CA PRO A 18 -18.09 -6.54 39.95
C PRO A 18 -19.50 -5.95 39.81
N PRO A 19 -19.66 -4.63 40.02
CA PRO A 19 -20.96 -4.00 39.82
C PRO A 19 -21.45 -4.27 38.40
N PRO A 20 -22.78 -4.37 38.19
CA PRO A 20 -23.34 -4.53 36.86
C PRO A 20 -22.86 -3.38 35.97
N PRO A 21 -22.53 -3.65 34.70
CA PRO A 21 -22.09 -2.62 33.77
C PRO A 21 -23.14 -1.51 33.70
N ILE A 22 -22.69 -0.26 33.80
CA ILE A 22 -23.56 0.91 33.67
C ILE A 22 -23.89 1.02 32.18
N ILE A 23 -25.14 0.73 31.82
CA ILE A 23 -25.64 0.81 30.45
C ILE A 23 -25.88 2.29 30.13
N GLY A 24 -25.21 2.79 29.10
CA GLY A 24 -25.41 4.13 28.56
C GLY A 24 -26.78 4.25 27.89
N ALA A 25 -27.43 5.40 28.02
CA ALA A 25 -28.74 5.64 27.42
C ALA A 25 -28.71 5.65 25.87
N GLU A 26 -27.52 5.65 25.27
CA GLU A 26 -27.28 5.65 23.82
C GLU A 26 -26.63 4.33 23.35
N ASP A 27 -26.39 3.35 24.24
CA ASP A 27 -25.68 2.11 23.88
C ASP A 27 -26.41 1.30 22.78
N GLU A 28 -27.76 1.39 22.72
CA GLU A 28 -28.57 0.74 21.68
C GLU A 28 -28.36 1.35 20.28
N ASP A 29 -27.91 2.61 20.20
CA ASP A 29 -27.66 3.31 18.92
C ASP A 29 -26.24 3.06 18.39
N PHE A 30 -25.31 2.59 19.24
CA PHE A 30 -23.88 2.41 18.94
C PHE A 30 -23.40 0.96 18.97
N GLU A 31 -24.29 -0.03 18.96
CA GLU A 31 -23.90 -1.46 19.00
C GLU A 31 -22.97 -1.89 17.84
N ASN A 32 -22.97 -1.15 16.72
CA ASN A 32 -22.09 -1.41 15.57
C ASN A 32 -20.76 -0.62 15.60
N ASP A 33 -20.60 0.35 16.53
CA ASP A 33 -19.40 1.20 16.68
C ASP A 33 -18.43 0.68 17.76
N ILE A 34 -18.59 -0.59 18.17
CA ILE A 34 -17.71 -1.24 19.14
C ILE A 34 -16.28 -1.30 18.55
N GLU A 35 -15.30 -0.88 19.35
CA GLU A 35 -13.88 -0.91 18.96
C GLU A 35 -13.48 -2.30 18.43
N PRO A 36 -12.68 -2.35 17.34
CA PRO A 36 -12.27 -3.62 16.76
C PRO A 36 -11.51 -4.46 17.79
N THR A 37 -11.77 -5.77 17.76
CA THR A 37 -11.10 -6.69 18.67
C THR A 37 -9.60 -6.76 18.38
N PRO A 38 -8.73 -7.07 19.37
CA PRO A 38 -7.30 -7.22 19.16
C PRO A 38 -6.92 -8.25 18.08
N GLU A 39 -7.81 -9.21 17.81
CA GLU A 39 -7.67 -10.23 16.77
C GLU A 39 -7.90 -9.65 15.36
N GLU A 40 -8.89 -8.76 15.22
CA GLU A 40 -9.16 -8.02 13.98
C GLU A 40 -8.02 -7.06 13.64
N GLU A 41 -7.44 -6.39 14.65
CA GLU A 41 -6.26 -5.55 14.47
C GLU A 41 -5.05 -6.34 13.96
N GLN A 42 -4.78 -7.53 14.48
CA GLN A 42 -3.68 -8.38 14.03
C GLN A 42 -3.87 -8.93 12.62
N SER A 43 -5.13 -9.11 12.19
CA SER A 43 -5.48 -9.54 10.84
C SER A 43 -5.53 -8.40 9.80
N SER A 44 -5.38 -7.16 10.27
CA SER A 44 -5.50 -5.96 9.44
C SER A 44 -4.45 -5.92 8.32
N PRO A 45 -4.83 -5.56 7.09
CA PRO A 45 -3.87 -5.41 6.00
C PRO A 45 -2.84 -4.30 6.27
N PHE A 46 -3.15 -3.36 7.19
CA PHE A 46 -2.33 -2.19 7.52
C PHE A 46 -1.17 -2.49 8.50
N GLN A 47 -0.87 -3.76 8.82
CA GLN A 47 0.29 -4.08 9.68
C GLN A 47 1.62 -3.95 8.94
N SER A 48 1.64 -4.22 7.64
CA SER A 48 2.87 -4.13 6.83
C SER A 48 2.57 -3.80 5.37
N LEU A 49 3.55 -3.21 4.68
CA LEU A 49 3.44 -3.01 3.23
C LEU A 49 3.34 -4.34 2.45
N GLU A 50 3.88 -5.44 2.99
CA GLU A 50 3.80 -6.76 2.36
C GLU A 50 2.38 -7.32 2.31
N GLN A 51 1.56 -6.98 3.30
CA GLN A 51 0.13 -7.29 3.31
C GLN A 51 -0.62 -6.26 2.46
N LEU A 52 -0.37 -4.95 2.62
CA LEU A 52 -1.07 -3.91 1.85
C LEU A 52 -0.97 -4.10 0.34
N ARG A 53 0.19 -4.49 -0.19
CA ARG A 53 0.36 -4.72 -1.63
C ARG A 53 -0.50 -5.85 -2.21
N GLN A 54 -1.10 -6.69 -1.35
CA GLN A 54 -2.04 -7.74 -1.74
C GLN A 54 -3.49 -7.22 -1.77
N HIS A 55 -3.72 -6.02 -1.23
CA HIS A 55 -5.03 -5.38 -1.07
C HIS A 55 -5.03 -4.00 -1.73
N PRO A 56 -5.26 -3.91 -3.05
CA PRO A 56 -5.10 -2.66 -3.80
C PRO A 56 -5.97 -1.50 -3.27
N LEU A 57 -7.14 -1.79 -2.70
CA LEU A 57 -7.99 -0.76 -2.09
C LEU A 57 -7.38 -0.21 -0.79
N ALA A 58 -6.94 -1.11 0.10
CA ALA A 58 -6.28 -0.71 1.34
C ALA A 58 -4.99 0.07 1.06
N LEU A 59 -4.21 -0.37 0.06
CA LEU A 59 -3.03 0.37 -0.40
C LEU A 59 -3.40 1.75 -0.95
N ALA A 60 -4.48 1.88 -1.73
CA ALA A 60 -4.89 3.18 -2.28
C ALA A 60 -5.32 4.16 -1.17
N ALA A 61 -6.06 3.69 -0.17
CA ALA A 61 -6.40 4.46 1.02
C ALA A 61 -5.14 4.91 1.79
N PHE A 62 -4.19 3.99 2.01
CA PHE A 62 -2.93 4.30 2.68
C PHE A 62 -2.09 5.32 1.90
N LEU A 63 -1.96 5.18 0.58
CA LEU A 63 -1.24 6.15 -0.25
C LEU A 63 -1.92 7.52 -0.26
N GLN A 64 -3.25 7.56 -0.28
CA GLN A 64 -3.99 8.83 -0.15
C GLN A 64 -3.67 9.50 1.18
N HIS A 65 -3.59 8.75 2.27
CA HIS A 65 -3.15 9.27 3.58
C HIS A 65 -1.72 9.81 3.53
N CYS A 66 -0.77 9.04 3.01
CA CYS A 66 0.64 9.48 2.91
C CYS A 66 0.79 10.77 2.10
N VAL A 67 0.07 10.88 0.98
CA VAL A 67 0.04 12.06 0.14
C VAL A 67 -0.49 13.30 0.86
N LEU A 68 -1.47 13.12 1.75
CA LEU A 68 -2.12 14.22 2.47
C LEU A 68 -1.42 14.62 3.76
N GLN A 69 -0.75 13.70 4.43
CA GLN A 69 -0.26 13.90 5.80
C GLN A 69 1.27 13.85 5.93
N PHE A 70 1.97 13.30 4.93
CA PHE A 70 3.39 13.01 5.02
C PHE A 70 4.14 13.35 3.74
N ASP A 71 5.48 13.17 3.80
CA ASP A 71 6.23 12.96 2.58
C ASP A 71 5.95 11.53 2.07
N SER A 72 5.35 11.43 0.88
CA SER A 72 5.04 10.16 0.24
C SER A 72 6.24 9.51 -0.46
N CYS A 73 7.36 10.21 -0.61
CA CYS A 73 8.53 9.70 -1.34
C CYS A 73 9.10 8.39 -0.73
N PRO A 74 9.27 8.24 0.61
CA PRO A 74 9.77 7.00 1.21
C PRO A 74 8.91 5.77 0.91
N VAL A 75 7.58 5.87 1.05
CA VAL A 75 6.66 4.77 0.74
C VAL A 75 6.66 4.45 -0.75
N LEU A 76 6.70 5.46 -1.63
CA LEU A 76 6.77 5.25 -3.07
C LEU A 76 8.08 4.59 -3.49
N CYS A 77 9.20 5.02 -2.91
CA CYS A 77 10.50 4.38 -3.12
C CYS A 77 10.46 2.91 -2.71
N TYR A 78 9.92 2.60 -1.52
CA TYR A 78 9.78 1.22 -1.04
C TYR A 78 8.96 0.34 -2.00
N LEU A 79 7.82 0.85 -2.47
CA LEU A 79 6.94 0.13 -3.40
C LEU A 79 7.58 -0.06 -4.78
N HIS A 80 8.32 0.94 -5.29
CA HIS A 80 9.01 0.83 -6.57
C HIS A 80 10.18 -0.17 -6.51
N VAL A 81 10.86 -0.31 -5.38
CA VAL A 81 11.81 -1.41 -5.16
C VAL A 81 11.12 -2.76 -5.28
N ASP A 82 9.96 -2.93 -4.64
CA ASP A 82 9.18 -4.17 -4.69
C ASP A 82 8.75 -4.52 -6.12
N MET A 83 8.30 -3.51 -6.87
CA MET A 83 7.97 -3.65 -8.30
C MET A 83 9.19 -4.12 -9.11
N LEU A 84 10.33 -3.43 -8.98
CA LEU A 84 11.57 -3.75 -9.70
C LEU A 84 12.04 -5.19 -9.48
N ARG A 85 11.96 -5.70 -8.25
CA ARG A 85 12.37 -7.07 -7.92
C ARG A 85 11.54 -8.15 -8.61
N ARG A 86 10.31 -7.82 -9.04
CA ARG A 86 9.39 -8.74 -9.72
C ARG A 86 9.39 -8.58 -11.24
N MET A 87 10.12 -7.59 -11.77
CA MET A 87 10.28 -7.43 -13.20
C MET A 87 11.26 -8.45 -13.79
N ASN A 88 11.10 -8.76 -15.07
CA ASN A 88 12.10 -9.52 -15.79
C ASN A 88 13.39 -8.68 -15.99
N PRO A 89 14.56 -9.32 -16.20
CA PRO A 89 15.84 -8.59 -16.28
C PRO A 89 15.91 -7.53 -17.38
N LYS A 90 15.23 -7.75 -18.51
CA LYS A 90 15.29 -6.82 -19.65
C LYS A 90 14.59 -5.49 -19.34
N GLU A 91 13.39 -5.57 -18.78
CA GLU A 91 12.61 -4.39 -18.38
C GLU A 91 13.14 -3.78 -17.08
N GLY A 92 13.61 -4.64 -16.17
CA GLY A 92 14.16 -4.23 -14.87
C GLY A 92 15.38 -3.32 -14.99
N ARG A 93 16.27 -3.52 -15.97
CA ARG A 93 17.43 -2.63 -16.17
C ARG A 93 17.02 -1.20 -16.52
N LYS A 94 16.06 -1.03 -17.44
CA LYS A 94 15.56 0.29 -17.80
C LYS A 94 14.88 0.95 -16.60
N GLN A 95 14.01 0.20 -15.91
CA GLN A 95 13.29 0.71 -14.76
C GLN A 95 14.20 1.03 -13.58
N PHE A 96 15.29 0.28 -13.39
CA PHE A 96 16.28 0.58 -12.37
C PHE A 96 16.97 1.93 -12.61
N LEU A 97 17.29 2.26 -13.87
CA LEU A 97 17.85 3.57 -14.21
C LEU A 97 16.85 4.70 -13.92
N GLU A 98 15.59 4.54 -14.34
CA GLU A 98 14.51 5.51 -14.05
C GLU A 98 14.32 5.68 -12.53
N PHE A 99 14.34 4.58 -11.77
CA PHE A 99 14.28 4.60 -10.31
C PHE A 99 15.45 5.35 -9.68
N CYS A 100 16.68 5.14 -10.16
CA CYS A 100 17.86 5.86 -9.65
C CYS A 100 17.71 7.37 -9.86
N HIS A 101 17.31 7.80 -11.06
CA HIS A 101 17.11 9.23 -11.35
C HIS A 101 15.98 9.86 -10.53
N LEU A 102 14.91 9.10 -10.26
CA LEU A 102 13.75 9.63 -9.57
C LEU A 102 13.94 9.72 -8.05
N PHE A 103 14.50 8.68 -7.43
CA PHE A 103 14.52 8.51 -5.96
C PHE A 103 15.91 8.62 -5.33
N LEU A 104 17.00 8.34 -6.04
CA LEU A 104 18.34 8.23 -5.45
C LEU A 104 19.26 9.40 -5.83
N ASP A 105 19.09 9.93 -7.04
CA ASP A 105 19.87 11.03 -7.57
C ASP A 105 19.63 12.32 -6.76
N LYS A 106 20.68 13.15 -6.63
CA LYS A 106 20.62 14.44 -5.92
C LYS A 106 19.60 15.40 -6.56
N ALA A 107 19.42 15.30 -7.87
CA ALA A 107 18.45 16.09 -8.62
C ALA A 107 17.07 15.40 -8.76
N GLY A 108 16.87 14.23 -8.15
CA GLY A 108 15.61 13.50 -8.23
C GLY A 108 14.47 14.25 -7.54
N LEU A 109 13.35 14.44 -8.24
CA LEU A 109 12.18 15.14 -7.69
C LEU A 109 11.54 14.41 -6.50
N LEU A 110 11.65 13.08 -6.47
CA LEU A 110 11.16 12.24 -5.38
C LEU A 110 12.32 11.69 -4.52
N ARG A 111 13.44 12.41 -4.47
CA ARG A 111 14.63 11.95 -3.77
C ARG A 111 14.33 11.61 -2.31
N VAL A 112 14.80 10.44 -1.87
CA VAL A 112 14.72 9.99 -0.48
C VAL A 112 16.10 9.97 0.19
N PRO A 113 16.19 9.93 1.53
CA PRO A 113 17.42 9.56 2.22
C PRO A 113 17.86 8.17 1.78
N ILE A 114 19.15 7.95 1.53
CA ILE A 114 19.69 6.66 1.09
C ILE A 114 20.96 6.30 1.89
N PRO A 115 21.32 5.00 2.00
CA PRO A 115 22.56 4.59 2.63
C PRO A 115 23.80 5.24 1.98
N HIS A 116 24.76 5.65 2.81
CA HIS A 116 25.95 6.37 2.34
C HIS A 116 26.78 5.58 1.32
N HIS A 117 26.87 4.25 1.43
CA HIS A 117 27.61 3.43 0.47
C HIS A 117 26.91 3.37 -0.89
N VAL A 118 25.58 3.32 -0.93
CA VAL A 118 24.80 3.39 -2.17
C VAL A 118 25.01 4.74 -2.84
N GLN A 119 24.92 5.83 -2.06
CA GLN A 119 25.19 7.17 -2.58
C GLN A 119 26.61 7.30 -3.15
N PHE A 120 27.60 6.83 -2.39
CA PHE A 120 29.02 6.91 -2.79
C PHE A 120 29.28 6.18 -4.11
N GLU A 121 28.68 5.00 -4.31
CA GLU A 121 28.86 4.26 -5.56
C GLU A 121 28.18 4.95 -6.74
N LEU A 122 26.94 5.43 -6.56
CA LEU A 122 26.19 6.11 -7.63
C LEU A 122 26.85 7.42 -8.10
N GLU A 123 27.62 8.08 -7.22
CA GLU A 123 28.41 9.26 -7.59
C GLU A 123 29.64 8.93 -8.46
N ARG A 124 30.10 7.67 -8.47
CA ARG A 124 31.33 7.23 -9.16
C ARG A 124 31.06 6.32 -10.34
N THR A 125 29.95 5.62 -10.32
CA THR A 125 29.57 4.62 -11.32
C THR A 125 28.15 4.87 -11.76
N ARG A 126 27.96 4.99 -13.07
CA ARG A 126 26.63 5.18 -13.63
C ARG A 126 25.75 3.94 -13.36
N PRO A 127 24.47 4.10 -13.01
CA PRO A 127 23.59 2.98 -12.65
C PRO A 127 23.55 1.86 -13.69
N GLU A 128 23.61 2.20 -14.98
CA GLU A 128 23.59 1.25 -16.10
C GLU A 128 24.84 0.36 -16.20
N LEU A 129 25.93 0.74 -15.55
CA LEU A 129 27.18 -0.03 -15.51
C LEU A 129 27.28 -0.94 -14.28
N LEU A 130 26.34 -0.83 -13.32
CA LEU A 130 26.36 -1.64 -12.11
C LEU A 130 26.04 -3.11 -12.43
N PRO A 131 26.82 -4.07 -11.89
CA PRO A 131 26.48 -5.49 -11.97
C PRO A 131 25.10 -5.78 -11.39
N GLU A 132 24.37 -6.76 -11.93
CA GLU A 132 23.02 -7.09 -11.45
C GLU A 132 22.98 -7.43 -9.95
N ASP A 133 24.00 -8.10 -9.43
CA ASP A 133 24.10 -8.41 -7.99
C ASP A 133 24.30 -7.16 -7.13
N ALA A 134 24.94 -6.11 -7.66
CA ALA A 134 25.08 -4.83 -6.98
C ALA A 134 23.74 -4.08 -7.00
N GLN A 135 23.05 -4.07 -8.14
CA GLN A 135 21.70 -3.47 -8.24
C GLN A 135 20.72 -4.11 -7.25
N ARG A 136 20.71 -5.45 -7.15
CA ARG A 136 19.86 -6.17 -6.18
C ARG A 136 20.16 -5.78 -4.73
N ARG A 137 21.45 -5.69 -4.38
CA ARG A 137 21.89 -5.25 -3.05
C ARG A 137 21.48 -3.80 -2.77
N PHE A 138 21.65 -2.89 -3.73
CA PHE A 138 21.26 -1.49 -3.58
C PHE A 138 19.76 -1.35 -3.34
N LEU A 139 18.95 -2.06 -4.12
CA LEU A 139 17.51 -2.11 -3.91
C LEU A 139 17.15 -2.62 -2.51
N GLN A 140 17.86 -3.62 -1.97
CA GLN A 140 17.68 -4.08 -0.60
C GLN A 140 18.04 -3.02 0.43
N ASP A 141 19.24 -2.45 0.34
CA ASP A 141 19.72 -1.48 1.31
C ASP A 141 18.86 -0.21 1.32
N VAL A 142 18.44 0.28 0.14
CA VAL A 142 17.55 1.43 0.00
C VAL A 142 16.18 1.14 0.63
N GLN A 143 15.60 -0.03 0.35
CA GLN A 143 14.30 -0.40 0.91
C GLN A 143 14.33 -0.51 2.43
N SER A 144 15.35 -1.19 2.99
CA SER A 144 15.55 -1.28 4.44
C SER A 144 15.80 0.09 5.08
N HIS A 145 16.41 1.04 4.35
CA HIS A 145 16.61 2.40 4.83
C HIS A 145 15.31 3.21 4.90
N GLN A 146 14.32 2.94 4.04
CA GLN A 146 13.01 3.61 4.08
C GLN A 146 12.06 2.99 5.10
N GLU A 147 12.30 1.73 5.49
CA GLU A 147 11.39 0.95 6.31
C GLU A 147 10.98 1.62 7.63
N PRO A 148 11.86 2.30 8.40
CA PRO A 148 11.45 2.99 9.62
C PRO A 148 10.39 4.08 9.39
N GLU A 149 10.53 4.85 8.31
CA GLU A 149 9.59 5.91 7.96
C GLU A 149 8.27 5.33 7.47
N VAL A 150 8.31 4.25 6.68
CA VAL A 150 7.12 3.52 6.25
C VAL A 150 6.35 2.96 7.46
N GLN A 151 7.05 2.36 8.42
CA GLN A 151 6.43 1.82 9.63
C GLN A 151 5.77 2.91 10.47
N ARG A 152 6.41 4.08 10.57
CA ARG A 152 5.84 5.27 11.23
C ARG A 152 4.54 5.71 10.55
N GLN A 153 4.52 5.77 9.22
CA GLN A 153 3.33 6.15 8.44
C GLN A 153 2.19 5.13 8.60
N LEU A 154 2.50 3.83 8.61
CA LEU A 154 1.52 2.77 8.86
C LEU A 154 0.93 2.85 10.27
N GLN A 155 1.77 3.10 11.28
CA GLN A 155 1.32 3.26 12.65
C GLN A 155 0.38 4.44 12.81
N ASP A 156 0.72 5.58 12.19
CA ASP A 156 -0.15 6.76 12.19
C ASP A 156 -1.49 6.45 11.49
N PHE A 157 -1.46 5.82 10.31
CA PHE A 157 -2.67 5.42 9.60
C PHE A 157 -3.58 4.55 10.47
N ARG A 158 -3.04 3.50 11.12
CA ARG A 158 -3.83 2.64 12.02
C ARG A 158 -4.45 3.43 13.18
N SER A 159 -3.67 4.32 13.78
CA SER A 159 -4.15 5.15 14.89
C SER A 159 -5.25 6.12 14.44
N LYS A 160 -5.12 6.71 13.26
CA LYS A 160 -6.14 7.60 12.66
C LYS A 160 -7.40 6.84 12.25
N ARG A 161 -7.25 5.60 11.80
CA ARG A 161 -8.36 4.75 11.40
C ARG A 161 -9.30 4.43 12.56
N LEU A 162 -8.74 4.15 13.75
CA LEU A 162 -9.54 3.93 14.97
C LEU A 162 -10.42 5.14 15.32
N MET A 163 -10.01 6.34 14.92
CA MET A 163 -10.78 7.58 15.12
C MET A 163 -11.66 7.96 13.91
N GLY A 164 -11.78 7.09 12.90
CA GLY A 164 -12.52 7.39 11.67
C GLY A 164 -11.90 8.52 10.83
N MET A 165 -10.61 8.79 11.00
CA MET A 165 -9.91 9.96 10.41
C MET A 165 -9.00 9.58 9.24
N THR A 166 -9.25 8.43 8.61
CA THR A 166 -8.53 7.96 7.42
C THR A 166 -9.36 8.10 6.15
N PRO A 167 -8.74 8.41 5.00
CA PRO A 167 -9.44 8.38 3.74
C PRO A 167 -9.75 6.95 3.32
N GLY A 168 -10.82 6.76 2.52
CA GLY A 168 -11.13 5.46 1.92
C GLY A 168 -11.96 4.52 2.79
N GLU A 169 -12.32 4.88 4.03
CA GLU A 169 -13.19 4.05 4.88
C GLU A 169 -14.54 3.71 4.24
N PRO A 170 -15.25 4.62 3.54
CA PRO A 170 -16.50 4.26 2.86
C PRO A 170 -16.32 3.14 1.84
N GLU A 171 -15.22 3.17 1.08
CA GLU A 171 -14.91 2.10 0.12
C GLU A 171 -14.49 0.81 0.82
N LEU A 172 -13.70 0.87 1.90
CA LEU A 172 -13.29 -0.32 2.66
C LEU A 172 -14.52 -1.02 3.25
N ALA A 173 -15.44 -0.28 3.86
CA ALA A 173 -16.70 -0.81 4.36
C ALA A 173 -17.62 -1.34 3.24
N GLU A 174 -17.57 -0.74 2.04
CA GLU A 174 -18.27 -1.26 0.85
C GLU A 174 -17.70 -2.61 0.41
N LEU A 175 -16.37 -2.77 0.44
CA LEU A 175 -15.71 -4.02 0.11
C LEU A 175 -16.05 -5.13 1.11
N GLU A 176 -16.06 -4.84 2.40
CA GLU A 176 -16.41 -5.82 3.46
C GLU A 176 -17.83 -6.34 3.27
N ARG A 177 -18.80 -5.44 3.04
CA ARG A 177 -20.19 -5.81 2.71
C ARG A 177 -20.28 -6.62 1.41
N SER A 178 -19.53 -6.22 0.38
CA SER A 178 -19.48 -6.96 -0.89
C SER A 178 -18.91 -8.36 -0.70
N ARG A 179 -17.87 -8.52 0.13
CA ARG A 179 -17.21 -9.80 0.39
C ARG A 179 -18.11 -10.75 1.16
N ALA A 180 -18.90 -10.24 2.11
CA ALA A 180 -19.90 -11.02 2.82
C ALA A 180 -21.01 -11.55 1.89
N ARG A 181 -21.40 -10.75 0.88
CA ARG A 181 -22.45 -11.10 -0.08
C ARG A 181 -21.97 -12.01 -1.21
N ASP A 182 -20.80 -11.71 -1.79
CA ASP A 182 -20.22 -12.41 -2.93
C ASP A 182 -18.69 -12.49 -2.79
N PRO A 183 -18.17 -13.53 -2.11
CA PRO A 183 -16.75 -13.75 -1.95
C PRO A 183 -15.99 -13.92 -3.29
N ALA A 184 -16.66 -14.46 -4.32
CA ALA A 184 -16.04 -14.72 -5.62
C ALA A 184 -15.85 -13.43 -6.43
N GLY A 185 -16.77 -12.48 -6.31
CA GLY A 185 -16.69 -11.15 -6.92
C GLY A 185 -15.81 -10.14 -6.17
N ALA A 186 -15.46 -10.41 -4.91
CA ALA A 186 -14.78 -9.46 -4.02
C ALA A 186 -13.49 -8.86 -4.61
N ALA A 187 -12.65 -9.67 -5.26
CA ALA A 187 -11.41 -9.17 -5.87
C ALA A 187 -11.65 -8.18 -7.02
N ASN A 188 -12.73 -8.34 -7.77
CA ASN A 188 -13.09 -7.39 -8.84
C ASN A 188 -13.72 -6.12 -8.26
N THR A 189 -14.51 -6.25 -7.20
CA THR A 189 -15.06 -5.11 -6.46
C THR A 189 -13.92 -4.28 -5.85
N GLU A 190 -12.96 -4.93 -5.21
CA GLU A 190 -11.78 -4.28 -4.61
C GLU A 190 -11.03 -3.44 -5.64
N ARG A 191 -10.77 -3.98 -6.84
CA ARG A 191 -10.12 -3.23 -7.91
C ARG A 191 -10.93 -2.02 -8.36
N GLN A 192 -12.25 -2.15 -8.51
CA GLN A 192 -13.11 -1.03 -8.90
C GLN A 192 -13.15 0.08 -7.85
N LEU A 193 -13.16 -0.30 -6.57
CA LEU A 193 -13.10 0.65 -5.46
C LEU A 193 -11.74 1.33 -5.39
N ALA A 194 -10.65 0.59 -5.58
CA ALA A 194 -9.31 1.17 -5.67
C ALA A 194 -9.18 2.15 -6.84
N GLU A 195 -9.76 1.82 -8.01
CA GLU A 195 -9.84 2.74 -9.16
C GLU A 195 -10.61 4.04 -8.82
N ARG A 196 -11.64 3.96 -7.97
CA ARG A 196 -12.38 5.14 -7.47
C ARG A 196 -11.51 6.03 -6.57
N VAL A 197 -10.75 5.43 -5.65
CA VAL A 197 -9.79 6.16 -4.80
C VAL A 197 -8.73 6.84 -5.67
N LEU A 198 -8.20 6.14 -6.68
CA LEU A 198 -7.23 6.71 -7.61
C LEU A 198 -7.79 7.86 -8.44
N GLY A 199 -9.05 7.80 -8.85
CA GLY A 199 -9.72 8.91 -9.52
C GLY A 199 -9.76 10.18 -8.66
N ARG A 200 -10.00 10.05 -7.35
CA ARG A 200 -9.92 11.20 -6.43
C ARG A 200 -8.50 11.75 -6.28
N LEU A 201 -7.51 10.87 -6.23
CA LEU A 201 -6.11 11.29 -6.21
C LEU A 201 -5.73 12.01 -7.51
N GLU A 202 -6.28 11.59 -8.66
CA GLU A 202 -6.11 12.27 -9.94
C GLU A 202 -6.70 13.67 -9.92
N GLU A 203 -7.90 13.86 -9.36
CA GLU A 203 -8.52 15.18 -9.25
C GLU A 203 -7.71 16.16 -8.38
N MET A 204 -7.02 15.64 -7.36
CA MET A 204 -6.22 16.42 -6.42
C MET A 204 -4.72 16.45 -6.77
N HIS A 205 -4.28 15.80 -7.85
CA HIS A 205 -2.86 15.51 -8.03
C HIS A 205 -1.96 16.74 -8.18
N LEU A 206 -2.51 17.90 -8.55
CA LEU A 206 -1.77 19.16 -8.67
C LEU A 206 -1.58 19.88 -7.32
N THR A 207 -2.28 19.46 -6.27
CA THR A 207 -2.20 20.09 -4.94
C THR A 207 -1.54 19.19 -3.89
N ILE A 208 -0.97 18.06 -4.30
CA ILE A 208 -0.22 17.15 -3.41
C ILE A 208 1.05 17.83 -2.89
N SER A 209 1.71 18.64 -3.72
CA SER A 209 2.94 19.35 -3.42
C SER A 209 2.82 20.79 -3.90
N SER A 210 3.51 21.72 -3.23
CA SER A 210 3.63 23.11 -3.70
C SER A 210 4.35 23.23 -5.04
N ASP A 211 5.19 22.25 -5.36
CA ASP A 211 5.81 22.07 -6.66
C ASP A 211 4.94 21.14 -7.52
N GLU A 212 4.34 21.68 -8.59
CA GLU A 212 3.45 20.98 -9.52
C GLU A 212 4.14 19.83 -10.25
N GLU A 213 5.43 19.96 -10.57
CA GLU A 213 6.20 18.91 -11.25
C GLU A 213 6.44 17.74 -10.30
N LYS A 214 6.84 18.02 -9.06
CA LYS A 214 6.94 17.01 -8.00
C LYS A 214 5.58 16.36 -7.75
N SER A 215 4.51 17.16 -7.68
CA SER A 215 3.13 16.72 -7.48
C SER A 215 2.70 15.70 -8.57
N SER A 216 3.00 16.03 -9.83
CA SER A 216 2.75 15.17 -10.99
C SER A 216 3.57 13.87 -10.92
N GLN A 217 4.82 13.94 -10.48
CA GLN A 217 5.67 12.76 -10.34
C GLN A 217 5.23 11.84 -9.21
N ILE A 218 4.75 12.38 -8.09
CA ILE A 218 4.15 11.59 -6.99
C ILE A 218 2.96 10.79 -7.54
N PHE A 219 2.04 11.46 -8.23
CA PHE A 219 0.86 10.80 -8.78
C PHE A 219 1.22 9.76 -9.85
N SER A 220 2.16 10.08 -10.74
CA SER A 220 2.69 9.15 -11.74
C SER A 220 3.30 7.89 -11.09
N ALA A 221 4.06 8.04 -10.00
CA ALA A 221 4.64 6.94 -9.26
C ALA A 221 3.56 6.04 -8.60
N ILE A 222 2.50 6.63 -8.04
CA ILE A 222 1.34 5.90 -7.50
C ILE A 222 0.66 5.10 -8.62
N VAL A 223 0.33 5.76 -9.72
CA VAL A 223 -0.34 5.13 -10.88
C VAL A 223 0.50 3.99 -11.46
N SER A 224 1.82 4.17 -11.56
CA SER A 224 2.74 3.15 -12.06
C SER A 224 2.68 1.87 -11.22
N TYR A 225 2.79 2.01 -9.88
CA TYR A 225 2.70 0.86 -8.98
C TYR A 225 1.32 0.21 -8.99
N MET A 226 0.26 1.00 -9.04
CA MET A 226 -1.12 0.50 -9.07
C MET A 226 -1.43 -0.27 -10.37
N LYS A 227 -0.92 0.20 -11.51
CA LYS A 227 -0.98 -0.53 -12.78
C LYS A 227 -0.21 -1.85 -12.71
N PHE A 228 0.94 -1.86 -12.04
CA PHE A 228 1.71 -3.08 -11.79
C PHE A 228 0.90 -4.12 -10.98
N LEU A 229 0.05 -3.69 -10.05
CA LEU A 229 -0.90 -4.55 -9.33
C LEU A 229 -2.13 -4.98 -10.15
N GLY A 230 -2.26 -4.52 -11.40
CA GLY A 230 -3.33 -4.88 -12.32
C GLY A 230 -4.58 -3.99 -12.26
N LEU A 231 -4.48 -2.78 -11.67
CA LEU A 231 -5.54 -1.77 -11.73
C LEU A 231 -5.59 -1.10 -13.10
N ARG A 232 -6.79 -0.78 -13.59
CA ARG A 232 -6.97 -0.07 -14.86
C ARG A 232 -7.20 1.40 -14.55
N THR A 233 -6.29 2.27 -14.97
CA THR A 233 -6.57 3.71 -14.96
C THR A 233 -7.47 4.05 -16.15
N LYS A 234 -8.56 4.80 -15.93
CA LYS A 234 -9.38 5.35 -17.01
C LYS A 234 -8.51 6.27 -17.86
N GLY A 235 -8.07 5.76 -19.02
CA GLY A 235 -7.19 6.49 -19.94
C GLY A 235 -6.36 5.61 -20.88
N GLY A 236 -6.29 4.29 -20.68
CA GLY A 236 -5.29 3.46 -21.38
C GLY A 236 -5.72 2.16 -22.04
N ASP A 237 -6.96 1.69 -21.93
CA ASP A 237 -7.32 0.39 -22.53
C ASP A 237 -8.77 0.36 -23.04
N GLY A 238 -8.91 0.91 -24.25
CA GLY A 238 -10.18 0.96 -24.97
C GLY A 238 -9.94 1.06 -26.47
N LYS A 239 -9.02 0.26 -27.02
CA LYS A 239 -8.92 -0.11 -28.45
C LYS A 239 -7.80 -1.14 -28.63
N LYS A 240 -8.17 -2.43 -28.56
CA LYS A 240 -7.41 -3.44 -29.32
C LYS A 240 -7.56 -3.07 -30.81
N PRO A 241 -6.50 -2.74 -31.56
CA PRO A 241 -6.63 -2.73 -33.01
C PRO A 241 -6.87 -4.16 -33.46
N LYS A 242 -8.09 -4.46 -33.92
CA LYS A 242 -8.38 -5.65 -34.71
C LYS A 242 -7.46 -5.62 -35.93
N SER A 243 -6.34 -6.33 -35.82
CA SER A 243 -5.41 -6.59 -36.89
C SER A 243 -6.10 -7.46 -37.95
N ASN A 244 -6.82 -6.81 -38.86
CA ASN A 244 -7.29 -7.41 -40.11
C ASN A 244 -6.08 -7.61 -41.04
N PHE A 245 -5.33 -8.69 -40.85
CA PHE A 245 -4.39 -9.18 -41.87
C PHE A 245 -5.17 -9.95 -42.93
N PHE A 246 -5.84 -9.20 -43.82
CA PHE A 246 -6.32 -9.75 -45.08
C PHE A 246 -5.11 -10.01 -45.98
N ARG A 247 -4.83 -11.30 -46.15
CA ARG A 247 -3.84 -11.90 -47.04
C ARG A 247 -4.17 -11.51 -48.49
N LYS A 248 -3.43 -10.58 -49.09
CA LYS A 248 -3.48 -10.33 -50.54
C LYS A 248 -2.20 -10.88 -51.17
N LYS A 249 -2.32 -12.04 -51.79
CA LYS A 249 -1.30 -12.59 -52.69
C LYS A 249 -1.16 -11.64 -53.87
N VAL A 250 0.02 -11.07 -54.06
CA VAL A 250 0.39 -10.43 -55.32
C VAL A 250 0.98 -11.53 -56.20
N SER A 251 0.29 -11.83 -57.30
CA SER A 251 0.78 -12.64 -58.40
C SER A 251 1.72 -11.80 -59.24
N GLU A 252 3.02 -12.08 -59.19
CA GLU A 252 3.98 -11.59 -60.19
C GLU A 252 3.88 -12.45 -61.45
N THR A 253 3.59 -11.78 -62.58
CA THR A 253 3.73 -12.32 -63.93
C THR A 253 5.13 -11.94 -64.44
N PRO A 254 5.92 -12.85 -65.02
CA PRO A 254 7.22 -12.50 -65.60
C PRO A 254 7.03 -11.96 -67.04
N PRO A 255 7.86 -11.01 -67.50
CA PRO A 255 7.92 -10.69 -68.92
C PRO A 255 8.86 -11.65 -69.67
N GLN A 256 8.49 -11.93 -70.92
CA GLN A 256 9.37 -12.46 -71.98
C GLN A 256 10.24 -11.35 -72.56
#